data_AF-A0A410PQZ3-F1
#
_entry.id   AF-A0A410PQZ3-F1
#
_cell.length_a   1.000
_cell.length_b   1.000
_cell.length_c   1.000
_cell.angle_alpha   90.00
_cell.angle_beta   90.00
_cell.angle_gamma   90.00
#
_symmetry.space_group_name_H-M   'P 1'
#
loop_
_entity.id
_entity.type
_entity.pdbx_description
1 polymer ?
#
loop_
_entity_poly.entity_id
_entity_poly.type
_entity_poly.pdbx_seq_one_letter_code
_entity_poly.pdbx_strand_id
1 'polypeptide(L)'
;MREKYMKIIQTILIIKSLKERVITLLKSRDQWFNEGQPVMRHLRDFESKEQNKENYCLFIAPIIHRDTLNTFWFSIKMGYEGKIQKIIPLSIEQYTKILNIAIEKKNQNSIRINNKHIKNLIDLIYEDSKNYMDCTQWVGNFDNIIEAWSNGL
;
A
#
# COMPACT_ATOMS: atom_id res chain seq x y z
N MET A 1 17.80 5.27 18.82
CA MET A 1 17.65 5.48 17.36
C MET A 1 16.40 4.79 16.78
N ARG A 2 16.15 3.49 17.01
CA ARG A 2 14.94 2.80 16.52
C ARG A 2 13.61 3.43 16.94
N GLU A 3 13.49 3.90 18.17
CA GLU A 3 12.27 4.58 18.65
C GLU A 3 11.96 5.90 17.94
N LYS A 4 12.99 6.62 17.45
CA LYS A 4 12.81 7.88 16.74
C LYS A 4 12.26 7.64 15.33
N TYR A 5 12.70 6.56 14.66
CA TYR A 5 12.13 6.11 13.39
C TYR A 5 10.71 5.54 13.57
N MET A 6 10.45 4.79 14.65
CA MET A 6 9.10 4.30 14.97
C MET A 6 8.14 5.46 15.26
N LYS A 7 8.59 6.50 15.98
CA LYS A 7 7.81 7.74 16.16
C LYS A 7 7.61 8.48 14.85
N ILE A 8 8.60 8.58 13.96
CA ILE A 8 8.44 9.25 12.65
C ILE A 8 7.45 8.48 11.75
N ILE A 9 7.49 7.15 11.77
CA ILE A 9 6.56 6.28 11.04
C ILE A 9 5.14 6.35 11.65
N GLN A 10 5.01 6.46 12.97
CA GLN A 10 3.72 6.71 13.64
C GLN A 10 3.21 8.15 13.47
N THR A 11 4.05 9.14 13.12
CA THR A 11 3.67 10.56 13.07
C THR A 11 3.17 11.04 11.70
N ILE A 12 3.19 10.21 10.65
CA ILE A 12 2.63 10.58 9.32
C ILE A 12 1.29 9.87 9.08
N LEU A 13 0.33 10.16 9.97
CA LEU A 13 -1.04 9.67 9.92
C LEU A 13 -1.99 10.87 9.79
N ILE A 14 -2.25 11.34 8.56
CA ILE A 14 -3.52 11.96 8.11
C ILE A 14 -3.49 11.99 6.57
N ILE A 15 -4.19 11.05 5.92
CA ILE A 15 -4.73 11.19 4.55
C ILE A 15 -6.09 10.48 4.59
N LYS A 16 -7.16 11.28 4.62
CA LYS A 16 -8.56 10.92 4.95
C LYS A 16 -9.27 9.99 3.93
N SER A 17 -8.57 9.35 2.98
CA SER A 17 -9.18 8.36 2.06
C SER A 17 -8.57 6.96 2.10
N LEU A 18 -7.48 6.78 2.86
CA LEU A 18 -6.87 5.47 3.12
C LEU A 18 -7.21 5.09 4.55
N LYS A 19 -8.25 4.26 4.69
CA LYS A 19 -8.84 4.01 6.00
C LYS A 19 -8.15 2.89 6.79
N GLU A 20 -7.38 2.02 6.15
CA GLU A 20 -6.50 1.07 6.85
C GLU A 20 -5.06 1.08 6.28
N ARG A 21 -4.09 1.19 7.18
CA ARG A 21 -2.65 1.06 6.89
C ARG A 21 -2.06 0.12 7.91
N VAL A 22 -1.38 -0.92 7.43
CA VAL A 22 -0.62 -1.83 8.27
C VAL A 22 0.85 -1.57 8.02
N ILE A 23 1.58 -1.22 9.07
CA ILE A 23 3.01 -0.95 9.01
C ILE A 23 3.72 -1.97 9.88
N THR A 24 4.67 -2.68 9.30
CA THR A 24 5.46 -3.69 10.01
C THR A 24 6.95 -3.48 9.77
N LEU A 25 7.78 -3.80 10.77
CA LEU A 25 9.23 -3.85 10.63
C LEU A 25 9.76 -5.27 10.45
N LEU A 26 8.89 -6.28 10.51
CA LEU A 26 9.24 -7.68 10.27
C LEU A 26 9.67 -7.85 8.82
N LYS A 27 10.65 -8.72 8.57
CA LYS A 27 11.25 -8.95 7.24
C LYS A 27 11.35 -10.43 6.85
N SER A 28 11.12 -11.32 7.80
CA SER A 28 11.33 -12.76 7.71
C SER A 28 9.99 -13.50 7.55
N ARG A 29 10.03 -14.84 7.68
CA ARG A 29 8.83 -15.69 7.80
C ARG A 29 7.88 -15.23 8.92
N ASP A 30 8.39 -14.55 9.95
CA ASP A 30 7.57 -13.96 11.00
C ASP A 30 6.64 -12.88 10.47
N GLN A 31 7.03 -12.17 9.40
CA GLN A 31 6.15 -11.22 8.73
C GLN A 31 4.94 -11.96 8.14
N TRP A 32 5.16 -13.08 7.46
CA TRP A 32 4.06 -13.86 6.89
C TRP A 32 3.14 -14.41 7.97
N PHE A 33 3.71 -14.99 9.03
CA PHE A 33 2.96 -15.55 10.14
C PHE A 33 2.12 -14.49 10.88
N ASN A 34 2.70 -13.33 11.18
CA ASN A 34 2.04 -12.30 11.98
C ASN A 34 1.18 -11.33 11.16
N GLU A 35 1.44 -11.17 9.87
CA GLU A 35 0.77 -10.16 9.06
C GLU A 35 -0.10 -10.75 7.94
N GLY A 36 0.20 -11.95 7.43
CA GLY A 36 -0.50 -12.52 6.28
C GLY A 36 -2.01 -12.63 6.51
N GLN A 37 -2.41 -13.50 7.44
CA GLN A 37 -3.82 -13.70 7.77
C GLN A 37 -4.45 -12.50 8.51
N PRO A 38 -3.79 -11.87 9.51
CA PRO A 38 -4.42 -10.78 10.25
C PRO A 38 -4.75 -9.55 9.39
N VAL A 39 -3.90 -9.18 8.44
CA VAL A 39 -4.17 -8.06 7.51
C VAL A 39 -5.41 -8.35 6.67
N MET A 40 -5.50 -9.55 6.09
CA MET A 40 -6.64 -9.98 5.28
C MET A 40 -7.94 -9.95 6.10
N ARG A 41 -7.90 -10.43 7.35
CA ARG A 41 -9.06 -10.40 8.24
C ARG A 41 -9.49 -8.98 8.60
N HIS A 42 -8.57 -8.11 8.99
CA HIS A 42 -8.88 -6.73 9.34
C HIS A 42 -9.52 -5.97 8.17
N LEU A 43 -8.96 -6.12 6.96
CA LEU A 43 -9.55 -5.49 5.76
C LEU A 43 -10.97 -6.00 5.50
N ARG A 44 -11.24 -7.30 5.69
CA ARG A 44 -12.58 -7.88 5.51
C ARG A 44 -13.56 -7.36 6.55
N ASP A 45 -13.16 -7.29 7.81
CA ASP A 45 -13.97 -6.73 8.90
C ASP A 45 -14.30 -5.26 8.63
N PHE A 46 -13.32 -4.52 8.09
CA PHE A 46 -13.47 -3.13 7.71
C PHE A 46 -14.43 -2.96 6.53
N GLU A 47 -14.27 -3.73 5.47
CA GLU A 47 -15.17 -3.73 4.30
C GLU A 47 -16.61 -4.06 4.69
N SER A 48 -16.80 -4.94 5.66
CA SER A 48 -18.12 -5.34 6.17
C SER A 48 -18.82 -4.22 6.94
N LYS A 49 -18.05 -3.33 7.57
CA LYS A 49 -18.55 -2.12 8.27
C LYS A 49 -18.82 -0.96 7.31
N GLU A 50 -18.07 -0.87 6.21
CA GLU A 50 -18.12 0.25 5.26
C GLU A 50 -18.61 -0.22 3.87
N GLN A 51 -19.79 -0.86 3.85
CA GLN A 51 -20.34 -1.60 2.69
C GLN A 51 -20.51 -0.80 1.39
N ASN A 52 -20.48 0.54 1.45
CA ASN A 52 -20.72 1.42 0.30
C ASN A 52 -19.46 2.16 -0.18
N LYS A 53 -18.27 1.73 0.24
CA LYS A 53 -17.02 2.38 -0.14
C LYS A 53 -16.04 1.38 -0.71
N GLU A 54 -15.33 1.84 -1.73
CA GLU A 54 -14.15 1.14 -2.22
C GLU A 54 -13.03 1.26 -1.20
N ASN A 55 -12.58 0.12 -0.69
CA ASN A 55 -11.62 0.05 0.39
C ASN A 55 -10.30 -0.52 -0.13
N TYR A 56 -9.21 0.08 0.34
CA TYR A 56 -7.85 -0.34 0.07
C TYR A 56 -7.12 -0.50 1.39
N CYS A 57 -6.25 -1.51 1.45
CA CYS A 57 -5.26 -1.65 2.51
C CYS A 57 -3.89 -1.32 1.93
N LEU A 58 -3.18 -0.35 2.52
CA LEU A 58 -1.76 -0.17 2.27
C LEU A 58 -0.97 -0.97 3.29
N PHE A 59 -0.21 -1.95 2.82
CA PHE A 59 0.75 -2.69 3.65
C PHE A 59 2.15 -2.14 3.41
N ILE A 60 2.79 -1.62 4.45
CA ILE A 60 4.11 -0.96 4.34
C ILE A 60 5.13 -1.71 5.18
N ALA A 61 6.22 -2.14 4.56
CA ALA A 61 7.31 -2.86 5.23
C ALA A 61 8.68 -2.47 4.67
N PRO A 62 9.79 -2.60 5.44
CA PRO A 62 11.13 -2.38 4.89
C PRO A 62 11.43 -3.32 3.72
N ILE A 63 11.02 -4.58 3.86
CA ILE A 63 11.12 -5.64 2.84
C ILE A 63 9.84 -6.46 2.97
N ILE A 64 9.18 -6.74 1.85
CA ILE A 64 8.01 -7.61 1.83
C ILE A 64 8.51 -9.03 1.61
N HIS A 65 8.27 -9.91 2.58
CA HIS A 65 8.63 -11.31 2.49
C HIS A 65 7.83 -11.99 1.36
N ARG A 66 8.46 -12.89 0.61
CA ARG A 66 7.84 -13.53 -0.56
C ARG A 66 6.51 -14.24 -0.23
N ASP A 67 6.42 -14.90 0.93
CA ASP A 67 5.21 -15.65 1.31
C ASP A 67 4.07 -14.68 1.70
N THR A 68 4.41 -13.53 2.31
CA THR A 68 3.47 -12.44 2.57
C THR A 68 2.95 -11.86 1.26
N LEU A 69 3.86 -11.59 0.31
CA LEU A 69 3.50 -11.06 -1.00
C LEU A 69 2.55 -12.02 -1.75
N ASN A 70 2.88 -13.31 -1.78
CA ASN A 70 2.02 -14.32 -2.41
C ASN A 70 0.66 -14.45 -1.73
N THR A 71 0.61 -14.34 -0.40
CA THR A 71 -0.64 -14.34 0.37
C THR A 71 -1.54 -13.18 -0.04
N PHE A 72 -0.99 -11.97 -0.12
CA PHE A 72 -1.75 -10.79 -0.58
C PHE A 72 -2.12 -10.89 -2.05
N TRP A 73 -1.22 -11.37 -2.90
CA TRP A 73 -1.50 -11.58 -4.32
C TRP A 73 -2.68 -12.52 -4.54
N PHE A 74 -2.73 -13.63 -3.78
CA PHE A 74 -3.86 -14.54 -3.81
C PHE A 74 -5.17 -13.84 -3.43
N SER A 75 -5.16 -13.00 -2.38
CA SER A 75 -6.33 -12.22 -1.97
C SER A 75 -6.80 -11.20 -3.03
N ILE A 76 -5.88 -10.67 -3.83
CA ILE A 76 -6.18 -9.73 -4.92
C ILE A 76 -6.79 -10.45 -6.12
N LYS A 77 -6.30 -11.65 -6.46
CA LYS A 77 -6.75 -12.39 -7.64
C LYS A 77 -7.96 -13.27 -7.39
N MET A 78 -7.95 -14.01 -6.29
CA MET A 78 -8.95 -15.03 -5.96
C MET A 78 -9.87 -14.59 -4.82
N GLY A 79 -9.45 -13.60 -4.03
CA GLY A 79 -10.22 -13.11 -2.92
C GLY A 79 -9.96 -13.81 -1.59
N TYR A 80 -10.69 -13.35 -0.59
CA TYR A 80 -10.69 -13.85 0.77
C TYR A 80 -12.11 -13.75 1.32
N GLU A 81 -12.62 -14.86 1.84
CA GLU A 81 -14.02 -14.97 2.32
C GLU A 81 -15.04 -14.54 1.24
N GLY A 82 -14.84 -15.03 0.02
CA GLY A 82 -15.79 -14.89 -1.09
C GLY A 82 -15.76 -13.56 -1.83
N LYS A 83 -14.87 -12.62 -1.50
CA LYS A 83 -14.71 -11.35 -2.22
C LYS A 83 -13.24 -10.99 -2.41
N ILE A 84 -12.92 -10.31 -3.50
CA ILE A 84 -11.59 -9.76 -3.79
C ILE A 84 -11.18 -8.76 -2.70
N GLN A 85 -9.90 -8.74 -2.35
CA GLN A 85 -9.31 -7.76 -1.45
C GLN A 85 -8.30 -6.88 -2.17
N LYS A 86 -8.27 -5.60 -1.84
CA LYS A 86 -7.36 -4.61 -2.45
C LYS A 86 -6.22 -4.25 -1.50
N ILE A 87 -5.29 -5.19 -1.31
CA ILE A 87 -4.10 -4.98 -0.48
C ILE A 87 -2.93 -4.57 -1.38
N ILE A 88 -2.37 -3.37 -1.18
CA ILE A 88 -1.24 -2.86 -1.95
C ILE A 88 0.02 -2.88 -1.06
N PRO A 89 0.99 -3.76 -1.35
CA PRO A 89 2.20 -3.89 -0.55
C PRO A 89 3.30 -2.96 -1.06
N LEU A 90 3.67 -1.94 -0.28
CA LEU A 90 4.75 -1.01 -0.61
C LEU A 90 5.98 -1.23 0.29
N SER A 91 7.17 -1.07 -0.28
CA SER A 91 8.37 -0.93 0.54
C SER A 91 8.37 0.43 1.26
N ILE A 92 9.11 0.54 2.37
CA ILE A 92 9.34 1.84 3.03
C ILE A 92 10.01 2.83 2.06
N GLU A 93 10.89 2.35 1.18
CA GLU A 93 11.57 3.20 0.19
C GLU A 93 10.58 3.78 -0.82
N GLN A 94 9.68 2.96 -1.37
CA GLN A 94 8.61 3.40 -2.26
C GLN A 94 7.66 4.37 -1.56
N TYR A 95 7.28 4.08 -0.31
CA TYR A 95 6.43 4.97 0.48
C TYR A 95 7.11 6.33 0.72
N THR A 96 8.41 6.32 1.04
CA THR A 96 9.21 7.53 1.23
C THR A 96 9.34 8.32 -0.08
N LYS A 97 9.52 7.65 -1.22
CA LYS A 97 9.54 8.25 -2.56
C LYS A 97 8.25 9.02 -2.83
N ILE A 98 7.08 8.42 -2.55
CA ILE A 98 5.77 9.07 -2.71
C ILE A 98 5.65 10.32 -1.83
N LEU A 99 6.12 10.26 -0.58
CA LEU A 99 6.08 11.42 0.33
C LEU A 99 7.01 12.55 -0.14
N ASN A 100 8.20 12.21 -0.64
CA ASN A 100 9.14 13.19 -1.18
C ASN A 100 8.56 13.88 -2.41
N ILE A 101 7.95 13.14 -3.34
CA ILE A 101 7.22 13.70 -4.49
C ILE A 101 6.16 14.71 -4.02
N ALA A 102 5.41 14.38 -2.97
CA ALA A 102 4.39 15.28 -2.45
C ALA A 102 4.97 16.58 -1.87
N ILE A 103 6.14 16.51 -1.23
CA ILE A 103 6.87 17.69 -0.72
C ILE A 103 7.40 18.53 -1.88
N GLU A 104 8.03 17.89 -2.87
CA GLU A 104 8.59 18.55 -4.05
C GLU A 104 7.52 19.27 -4.86
N LYS A 105 6.40 18.61 -5.17
CA LYS A 105 5.28 19.20 -5.91
C LYS A 105 4.66 20.39 -5.19
N LYS A 106 4.61 20.34 -3.85
CA LYS A 106 4.17 21.47 -3.04
C LYS A 106 5.15 22.64 -3.15
N ASN A 107 6.45 22.39 -3.11
CA ASN A 107 7.48 23.43 -3.12
C ASN A 107 7.68 24.05 -4.51
N GLN A 108 7.61 23.26 -5.59
CA GLN A 108 7.91 23.69 -6.95
C GLN A 108 6.68 24.24 -7.68
N ASN A 109 5.56 23.51 -7.60
CA ASN A 109 4.37 23.79 -8.41
C ASN A 109 3.18 24.31 -7.59
N SER A 110 3.37 24.52 -6.28
CA SER A 110 2.29 24.82 -5.32
C SER A 110 1.16 23.79 -5.31
N ILE A 111 1.41 22.58 -5.84
CA ILE A 111 0.43 21.50 -5.89
C ILE A 111 0.40 20.81 -4.54
N ARG A 112 -0.75 20.89 -3.86
CA ARG A 112 -0.96 20.15 -2.62
C ARG A 112 -1.53 18.77 -2.90
N ILE A 113 -0.66 17.76 -2.83
CA ILE A 113 -1.09 16.36 -2.86
C ILE A 113 -2.12 16.12 -1.76
N ASN A 114 -3.22 15.48 -2.14
CA ASN A 114 -4.37 15.25 -1.28
C ASN A 114 -4.88 13.81 -1.51
N ASN A 115 -5.92 13.45 -0.79
CA ASN A 115 -6.54 12.13 -0.84
C ASN A 115 -6.85 11.62 -2.25
N LYS A 116 -7.30 12.49 -3.17
CA LYS A 116 -7.66 12.10 -4.54
C LYS A 116 -6.43 11.66 -5.33
N HIS A 117 -5.33 12.38 -5.19
CA HIS A 117 -4.06 12.05 -5.85
C HIS A 117 -3.50 10.71 -5.36
N ILE A 118 -3.53 10.48 -4.04
CA ILE A 118 -3.05 9.21 -3.47
C ILE A 118 -3.99 8.05 -3.83
N LYS A 119 -5.32 8.26 -3.81
CA LYS A 119 -6.27 7.24 -4.27
C LYS A 119 -5.98 6.90 -5.73
N ASN A 120 -5.77 7.90 -6.59
CA ASN A 120 -5.43 7.67 -8.00
C ASN A 120 -4.16 6.83 -8.17
N LEU A 121 -3.08 7.12 -7.43
CA LEU A 121 -1.87 6.29 -7.46
C LEU A 121 -2.17 4.83 -7.09
N ILE A 122 -2.96 4.63 -6.03
CA ILE A 122 -3.32 3.29 -5.55
C ILE A 122 -4.23 2.56 -6.51
N ASP A 123 -5.17 3.26 -7.13
CA ASP A 123 -6.01 2.74 -8.20
C ASP A 123 -5.12 2.31 -9.38
N LEU A 124 -4.14 3.12 -9.80
CA LEU A 124 -3.19 2.77 -10.87
C LEU A 124 -2.41 1.49 -10.54
N ILE A 125 -1.86 1.38 -9.33
CA ILE A 125 -1.12 0.19 -8.89
C ILE A 125 -2.04 -1.05 -8.85
N TYR A 126 -3.26 -0.90 -8.35
CA TYR A 126 -4.23 -1.99 -8.30
C TYR A 126 -4.68 -2.42 -9.70
N GLU A 127 -4.98 -1.49 -10.59
CA GLU A 127 -5.41 -1.78 -11.96
C GLU A 127 -4.28 -2.45 -12.75
N ASP A 128 -3.03 -2.01 -12.55
CA ASP A 128 -1.85 -2.64 -13.14
C ASP A 128 -1.71 -4.11 -12.75
N SER A 129 -2.16 -4.49 -11.53
CA SER A 129 -2.16 -5.89 -11.10
C SER A 129 -2.88 -6.82 -12.06
N LYS A 130 -3.91 -6.34 -12.77
CA LYS A 130 -4.71 -7.13 -13.71
C LYS A 130 -3.90 -7.61 -14.90
N ASN A 131 -2.81 -6.93 -15.24
CA ASN A 131 -1.93 -7.24 -16.36
C ASN A 131 -0.92 -8.36 -16.05
N TYR A 132 -0.79 -8.77 -14.79
CA TYR A 132 0.20 -9.74 -14.34
C TYR A 132 -0.43 -10.99 -13.75
N MET A 133 0.26 -12.12 -13.94
CA MET A 133 0.00 -13.39 -13.25
C MET A 133 1.01 -13.65 -12.12
N ASP A 134 2.17 -12.99 -12.19
CA ASP A 134 3.26 -13.10 -11.22
C ASP A 134 3.34 -11.82 -10.35
N CYS A 135 3.24 -12.00 -9.03
CA CYS A 135 3.31 -10.90 -8.06
C CYS A 135 4.66 -10.18 -8.05
N THR A 136 5.76 -10.86 -8.39
CA THR A 136 7.10 -10.27 -8.42
C THR A 136 7.27 -9.33 -9.60
N GLN A 137 6.66 -9.65 -10.75
CA GLN A 137 6.62 -8.77 -11.91
C GLN A 137 5.77 -7.53 -11.65
N TRP A 138 4.60 -7.72 -11.01
CA TRP A 138 3.72 -6.61 -10.63
C TRP A 138 4.42 -5.64 -9.67
N VAL A 139 4.99 -6.13 -8.57
CA VAL A 139 5.73 -5.29 -7.61
C VAL A 139 6.97 -4.65 -8.25
N GLY A 140 7.62 -5.35 -9.18
CA GLY A 140 8.75 -4.83 -9.96
C GLY A 140 8.39 -3.61 -10.82
N ASN A 141 7.11 -3.37 -11.11
CA ASN A 141 6.65 -2.24 -11.90
C ASN A 141 6.26 -1.01 -11.05
N PHE A 142 6.27 -1.11 -9.73
CA PHE A 142 5.73 -0.06 -8.85
C PHE A 142 6.47 1.26 -8.98
N ASP A 143 7.80 1.22 -9.10
CA ASP A 143 8.60 2.43 -9.25
C ASP A 143 8.29 3.20 -10.54
N ASN A 144 8.04 2.47 -11.64
CA ASN A 144 7.62 3.07 -12.91
C ASN A 144 6.25 3.74 -12.77
N ILE A 145 5.30 3.09 -12.08
CA ILE A 145 3.97 3.66 -11.84
C ILE A 145 4.06 4.92 -10.99
N ILE A 146 4.87 4.92 -9.93
CA ILE A 146 5.07 6.07 -9.04
C ILE A 146 5.68 7.24 -9.82
N GLU A 147 6.65 6.97 -10.70
CA GLU A 147 7.27 8.00 -11.54
C GLU A 147 6.31 8.56 -12.60
N ALA A 148 5.58 7.70 -13.29
CA ALA A 148 4.56 8.11 -14.25
C ALA A 148 3.46 8.96 -13.58
N TRP A 149 3.02 8.54 -12.39
CA TRP A 149 2.08 9.30 -11.57
C TRP A 149 2.64 10.67 -11.20
N SER A 150 3.89 10.73 -10.71
CA SER A 150 4.57 12.00 -10.37
C SER A 150 4.62 12.96 -11.56
N ASN A 151 4.92 12.45 -12.75
CA ASN A 151 4.98 13.27 -13.97
C ASN A 151 3.60 13.77 -14.42
N GLY A 152 2.53 13.05 -14.09
CA GLY A 152 1.15 13.44 -14.37
C GLY A 152 0.51 14.39 -13.35
N LEU A 153 1.21 14.72 -12.26
CA LEU A 153 0.79 15.69 -11.23
C LEU A 153 1.19 17.13 -11.57
#